data_AF-A0A6A6CEB3-F1
#
_entry.id   AF-A0A6A6CEB3-F1
#
_cell.length_a   1.000
_cell.length_b   1.000
_cell.length_c   1.000
_cell.angle_alpha   90.00
_cell.angle_beta   90.00
_cell.angle_gamma   90.00
#
_symmetry.space_group_name_H-M   'P 1'
#
loop_
_entity.id
_entity.type
_entity.pdbx_description
1 polymer ?
#
loop_
_entity_poly.entity_id
_entity_poly.type
_entity_poly.pdbx_seq_one_letter_code
_entity_poly.pdbx_strand_id
1 'polypeptide(L)'
;MTSCTVKLDFGGDFKSWSTEMSSILQAKQLSRISWFNPKYGLMGKLGWQESLHASLAIFSEVEPYLLGRVPVEDRFDAPRLLAHLQKLCWPFRLLSLPAELRNRIYDLYFQSKSFGNKCRGVLVVSCYLDGRYRLPPLTYVSRQIRAESLSLLVGTTSFKSLLPPCYDWEGAQHANRLVRAWVVDAAGAYFRYLRTVYFHIYSFWDCILTFSDRHGLTIDFTDTRNEQVAEHQQKLVSYIKGLEEDRKALNLKGESIVLAMIKEPNVWIFEEDEDEDE
;
A
#
# COMPACT_ATOMS: atom_id res chain seq x y z
N MET A 1 -1.54 -38.74 -13.58
CA MET A 1 -0.63 -37.58 -13.58
C MET A 1 -1.44 -36.36 -13.97
N THR A 2 -1.83 -35.53 -13.01
CA THR A 2 -2.45 -34.23 -13.26
C THR A 2 -1.37 -33.32 -13.81
N SER A 3 -1.32 -33.16 -15.14
CA SER A 3 -0.50 -32.13 -15.77
C SER A 3 -0.90 -30.78 -15.18
N CYS A 4 0.05 -30.10 -14.54
CA CYS A 4 -0.15 -28.75 -14.04
C CYS A 4 -0.11 -27.84 -15.27
N THR A 5 -1.24 -27.71 -15.96
CA THR A 5 -1.30 -26.88 -17.17
C THR A 5 -1.12 -25.42 -16.79
N VAL A 6 -0.21 -24.74 -17.50
CA VAL A 6 0.07 -23.32 -17.29
C VAL A 6 -1.10 -22.52 -17.84
N LYS A 7 -1.91 -21.95 -16.95
CA LYS A 7 -2.97 -21.01 -17.34
C LYS A 7 -2.40 -19.64 -17.68
N LEU A 8 -2.90 -19.03 -18.74
CA LEU A 8 -2.58 -17.65 -19.10
C LEU A 8 -3.30 -16.65 -18.19
N ASP A 9 -2.53 -15.80 -17.51
CA ASP A 9 -2.98 -14.71 -16.63
C ASP A 9 -2.40 -13.35 -17.11
N PHE A 10 -2.89 -12.22 -16.57
CA PHE A 10 -2.31 -10.89 -16.69
C PHE A 10 -0.82 -10.87 -16.38
N GLY A 11 -0.04 -10.40 -17.33
CA GLY A 11 1.42 -10.33 -17.19
C GLY A 11 2.11 -11.69 -17.21
N GLY A 12 1.39 -12.78 -17.49
CA GLY A 12 1.98 -14.08 -17.78
C GLY A 12 2.85 -14.03 -19.03
N ASP A 13 3.85 -14.91 -19.10
CA ASP A 13 4.71 -15.04 -20.27
C ASP A 13 3.94 -15.67 -21.44
N PHE A 14 3.33 -14.81 -22.27
CA PHE A 14 2.61 -15.23 -23.47
C PHE A 14 3.47 -16.11 -24.38
N LYS A 15 4.79 -15.87 -24.45
CA LYS A 15 5.67 -16.64 -25.34
C LYS A 15 5.80 -18.07 -24.83
N SER A 16 6.08 -18.24 -23.53
CA SER A 16 6.12 -19.56 -22.89
C SER A 16 4.78 -20.28 -23.04
N TRP A 17 3.68 -19.62 -22.65
CA TRP A 17 2.33 -20.17 -22.76
C TRP A 17 1.97 -20.56 -24.20
N SER A 18 2.28 -19.70 -25.19
CA SER A 18 1.98 -19.98 -26.59
C SER A 18 2.74 -21.18 -27.14
N THR A 19 3.94 -21.45 -26.63
CA THR A 19 4.77 -22.61 -27.01
C THR A 19 4.17 -23.91 -26.47
N GLU A 20 3.71 -23.89 -25.21
CA GLU A 20 3.00 -25.01 -24.59
C GLU A 20 1.65 -25.26 -25.29
N MET A 21 0.89 -24.19 -25.52
CA MET A 21 -0.40 -24.27 -26.22
C MET A 21 -0.23 -24.82 -27.64
N SER A 22 0.84 -24.43 -28.36
CA SER A 22 1.16 -25.01 -29.66
C SER A 22 1.37 -26.52 -29.60
N SER A 23 2.04 -27.00 -28.54
CA SER A 23 2.29 -28.43 -28.31
C SER A 23 0.99 -29.19 -28.02
N ILE A 24 0.09 -28.60 -27.24
CA ILE A 24 -1.24 -29.16 -26.96
C ILE A 24 -2.09 -29.24 -28.23
N LEU A 25 -2.11 -28.16 -29.03
CA LEU A 25 -2.83 -28.13 -30.31
C LEU A 25 -2.25 -29.18 -31.27
N GLN A 26 -0.92 -29.37 -31.29
CA GLN A 26 -0.28 -30.41 -32.09
C GLN A 26 -0.66 -31.82 -31.66
N ALA A 27 -0.67 -32.10 -30.35
CA ALA A 27 -1.11 -33.40 -29.83
C ALA A 27 -2.57 -33.70 -30.21
N LYS A 28 -3.42 -32.67 -30.29
CA LYS A 28 -4.82 -32.76 -30.73
C LYS A 28 -5.00 -32.75 -32.27
N GLN A 29 -3.92 -32.77 -33.04
CA GLN A 29 -3.93 -32.67 -34.51
C GLN A 29 -4.54 -31.36 -35.05
N LEU A 30 -4.55 -30.31 -34.23
CA LEU A 30 -5.00 -28.95 -34.57
C LEU A 30 -3.84 -28.03 -35.03
N SER A 31 -2.63 -28.57 -35.19
CA SER A 31 -1.40 -27.83 -35.53
C SER A 31 -1.12 -27.64 -37.02
N ARG A 32 -1.98 -28.15 -37.92
CA ARG A 32 -1.82 -27.92 -39.38
C ARG A 32 -1.88 -26.45 -39.76
N ILE A 33 -2.23 -25.59 -38.82
CA ILE A 33 -2.48 -24.19 -39.03
C ILE A 33 -1.29 -23.40 -38.47
N SER A 34 -0.66 -22.62 -39.34
CA SER A 34 0.35 -21.63 -39.00
C SER A 34 -0.31 -20.46 -38.23
N TRP A 35 -0.78 -20.72 -37.01
CA TRP A 35 -1.51 -19.74 -36.19
C TRP A 35 -0.72 -18.46 -35.88
N PHE A 36 0.62 -18.55 -35.89
CA PHE A 36 1.52 -17.50 -35.39
C PHE A 36 2.11 -16.60 -36.47
N ASN A 37 1.66 -16.73 -37.72
CA ASN A 37 2.16 -15.87 -38.80
C ASN A 37 1.03 -14.97 -39.32
N PRO A 38 0.89 -13.74 -38.79
CA PRO A 38 -0.17 -12.81 -39.18
C PRO A 38 -0.09 -12.37 -40.65
N LYS A 39 1.02 -12.65 -41.35
CA LYS A 39 1.15 -12.37 -42.78
C LYS A 39 0.30 -13.27 -43.68
N TYR A 40 -0.24 -14.37 -43.16
CA TYR A 40 -1.18 -15.23 -43.91
C TYR A 40 -2.66 -14.87 -43.63
N GLY A 41 -2.94 -13.61 -43.27
CA GLY A 41 -4.26 -13.06 -42.96
C GLY A 41 -5.29 -13.04 -44.09
N LEU A 42 -5.20 -13.93 -45.07
CA LEU A 42 -6.17 -14.07 -46.15
C LEU A 42 -6.50 -15.56 -46.33
N MET A 43 -7.58 -15.98 -45.67
CA MET A 43 -8.51 -17.04 -46.08
C MET A 43 -7.92 -18.26 -46.81
N GLY A 44 -6.83 -18.83 -46.29
CA GLY A 44 -6.40 -20.17 -46.67
C GLY A 44 -7.27 -21.22 -45.98
N LYS A 45 -8.54 -21.37 -46.41
CA LYS A 45 -9.47 -22.48 -46.08
C LYS A 45 -9.19 -23.24 -44.77
N LEU A 46 -9.18 -22.58 -43.63
CA LEU A 46 -9.41 -23.32 -42.40
C LEU A 46 -10.87 -23.77 -42.39
N GLY A 47 -11.10 -25.02 -42.02
CA GLY A 47 -12.44 -25.42 -41.63
C GLY A 47 -12.86 -24.59 -40.42
N TRP A 48 -14.00 -23.92 -40.48
CA TRP A 48 -14.58 -23.22 -39.32
C TRP A 48 -14.61 -24.12 -38.07
N GLN A 49 -14.83 -25.42 -38.28
CA GLN A 49 -14.74 -26.44 -37.22
C GLN A 49 -13.36 -26.52 -36.56
N GLU A 50 -12.26 -26.52 -37.32
CA GLU A 50 -10.90 -26.62 -36.75
C GLU A 50 -10.58 -25.39 -35.90
N SER A 51 -10.96 -24.20 -36.38
CA SER A 51 -10.83 -22.94 -35.63
C SER A 51 -11.65 -22.96 -34.34
N LEU A 52 -12.88 -23.48 -34.41
CA LEU A 52 -13.74 -23.62 -33.24
C LEU A 52 -13.14 -24.56 -32.19
N HIS A 53 -12.66 -25.74 -32.60
CA HIS A 53 -12.03 -26.70 -31.69
C HIS A 53 -10.73 -26.15 -31.07
N ALA A 54 -9.92 -25.44 -31.86
CA ALA A 54 -8.72 -24.77 -31.36
C ALA A 54 -9.07 -23.67 -30.35
N SER A 55 -10.09 -22.85 -30.63
CA SER A 55 -10.55 -21.80 -29.70
C SER A 55 -11.05 -22.39 -28.38
N LEU A 56 -11.81 -23.49 -28.43
CA LEU A 56 -12.27 -24.19 -27.23
C LEU A 56 -11.11 -24.78 -26.41
N ALA A 57 -10.07 -25.29 -27.07
CA ALA A 57 -8.86 -25.75 -26.39
C ALA A 57 -8.06 -24.60 -25.79
N ILE A 58 -8.04 -23.42 -26.41
CA ILE A 58 -7.41 -22.23 -25.84
C ILE A 58 -8.20 -21.74 -24.62
N PHE A 59 -9.54 -21.77 -24.67
CA PHE A 59 -10.39 -21.32 -23.55
C PHE A 59 -10.17 -22.08 -22.25
N SER A 60 -9.86 -23.38 -22.31
CA SER A 60 -9.59 -24.14 -21.08
C SER A 60 -8.31 -23.69 -20.39
N GLU A 61 -7.38 -23.08 -21.14
CA GLU A 61 -6.05 -22.68 -20.68
C GLU A 61 -5.91 -21.17 -20.46
N VAL A 62 -6.99 -20.40 -20.57
CA VAL A 62 -6.99 -18.93 -20.39
C VAL A 62 -7.96 -18.56 -19.28
N GLU A 63 -7.52 -17.71 -18.37
CA GLU A 63 -8.36 -17.26 -17.27
C GLU A 63 -9.58 -16.44 -17.75
N PRO A 64 -10.79 -16.62 -17.15
CA PRO A 64 -12.03 -16.06 -17.67
C PRO A 64 -12.05 -14.54 -17.85
N TYR A 65 -11.32 -13.79 -17.02
CA TYR A 65 -11.29 -12.32 -17.12
C TYR A 65 -10.49 -11.83 -18.34
N LEU A 66 -9.51 -12.59 -18.85
CA LEU A 66 -8.83 -12.25 -20.11
C LEU A 66 -9.79 -12.45 -21.28
N LEU A 67 -10.52 -13.56 -21.28
CA LEU A 67 -11.54 -13.85 -22.28
C LEU A 67 -12.66 -12.80 -22.28
N GLY A 68 -13.02 -12.28 -21.10
CA GLY A 68 -13.99 -11.19 -20.96
C GLY A 68 -13.60 -9.90 -21.71
N ARG A 69 -12.33 -9.70 -22.04
CA ARG A 69 -11.82 -8.54 -22.79
C ARG A 69 -11.71 -8.78 -24.30
N VAL A 70 -11.93 -10.01 -24.76
CA VAL A 70 -11.94 -10.35 -26.19
C VAL A 70 -13.36 -10.14 -26.74
N PRO A 71 -13.53 -9.46 -27.90
CA PRO A 71 -14.82 -9.32 -28.57
C PRO A 71 -15.48 -10.69 -28.80
N VAL A 72 -16.80 -10.78 -28.65
CA VAL A 72 -17.54 -12.06 -28.68
C VAL A 72 -17.45 -12.72 -30.06
N GLU A 73 -17.39 -11.92 -31.11
CA GLU A 73 -17.25 -12.31 -32.51
C GLU A 73 -15.87 -12.95 -32.82
N ASP A 74 -14.82 -12.56 -32.10
CA ASP A 74 -13.45 -13.03 -32.35
C ASP A 74 -13.08 -14.22 -31.45
N ARG A 75 -13.93 -14.55 -30.47
CA ARG A 75 -13.72 -15.61 -29.47
C ARG A 75 -13.65 -17.02 -30.08
N PHE A 76 -14.31 -17.25 -31.21
CA PHE A 76 -14.36 -18.56 -31.88
C PHE A 76 -13.48 -18.62 -33.15
N ASP A 77 -12.72 -17.56 -33.41
CA ASP A 77 -11.73 -17.48 -34.47
C ASP A 77 -10.32 -17.55 -33.83
N ALA A 78 -9.75 -18.75 -33.75
CA ALA A 78 -8.53 -19.03 -33.00
C ALA A 78 -7.33 -18.10 -33.30
N PRO A 79 -7.02 -17.70 -34.56
CA PRO A 79 -5.98 -16.73 -34.86
C PRO A 79 -6.29 -15.35 -34.28
N ARG A 80 -7.56 -14.89 -34.37
CA ARG A 80 -7.95 -13.58 -33.82
C ARG A 80 -7.94 -13.59 -32.29
N LEU A 81 -8.43 -14.68 -31.69
CA LEU A 81 -8.33 -14.92 -30.25
C LEU A 81 -6.88 -14.84 -29.79
N LEU A 82 -5.96 -15.57 -30.44
CA LEU A 82 -4.53 -15.53 -30.11
C LEU A 82 -3.92 -14.13 -30.27
N ALA A 83 -4.29 -13.39 -31.33
CA ALA A 83 -3.82 -12.02 -31.52
C ALA A 83 -4.30 -11.08 -30.40
N HIS A 84 -5.57 -11.21 -29.96
CA HIS A 84 -6.10 -10.45 -28.82
C HIS A 84 -5.41 -10.85 -27.51
N LEU A 85 -5.25 -12.15 -27.24
CA LEU A 85 -4.54 -12.64 -26.05
C LEU A 85 -3.09 -12.16 -26.02
N GLN A 86 -2.39 -12.20 -27.16
CA GLN A 86 -1.05 -11.65 -27.27
C GLN A 86 -1.03 -10.19 -26.85
N LYS A 87 -1.95 -9.37 -27.36
CA LYS A 87 -2.05 -7.95 -27.03
C LYS A 87 -2.42 -7.71 -25.56
N LEU A 88 -3.30 -8.53 -24.99
CA LEU A 88 -3.74 -8.43 -23.60
C LEU A 88 -2.66 -8.85 -22.60
N CYS A 89 -1.79 -9.79 -22.98
CA CYS A 89 -0.67 -10.23 -22.17
C CYS A 89 0.56 -9.31 -22.25
N TRP A 90 0.52 -8.27 -23.08
CA TRP A 90 1.60 -7.27 -23.06
C TRP A 90 1.68 -6.64 -21.66
N PRO A 91 2.89 -6.50 -21.10
CA PRO A 91 3.05 -5.92 -19.79
C PRO A 91 2.48 -4.51 -19.79
N PHE A 92 1.51 -4.27 -18.93
CA PHE A 92 0.93 -2.95 -18.76
C PHE A 92 2.02 -1.99 -18.31
N ARG A 93 2.32 -1.00 -19.14
CA ARG A 93 3.36 -0.01 -18.87
C ARG A 93 2.83 1.02 -17.88
N LEU A 94 2.75 0.64 -16.60
CA LEU A 94 2.22 1.50 -15.53
C LEU A 94 2.86 2.89 -15.53
N LEU A 95 4.18 2.97 -15.75
CA LEU A 95 4.93 4.23 -15.80
C LEU A 95 4.68 5.09 -17.04
N SER A 96 4.02 4.56 -18.07
CA SER A 96 3.60 5.33 -19.24
C SER A 96 2.28 6.07 -19.04
N LEU A 97 1.54 5.76 -17.97
CA LEU A 97 0.35 6.52 -17.59
C LEU A 97 0.72 7.91 -17.08
N PRO A 98 -0.17 8.92 -17.20
CA PRO A 98 -0.08 10.16 -16.43
C PRO A 98 0.02 9.92 -14.92
N ALA A 99 0.68 10.84 -14.21
CA ALA A 99 0.94 10.72 -12.77
C ALA A 99 -0.37 10.61 -11.96
N GLU A 100 -1.42 11.29 -12.39
CA GLU A 100 -2.75 11.31 -11.77
C GLU A 100 -3.37 9.91 -11.76
N LEU A 101 -3.28 9.19 -12.88
CA LEU A 101 -3.79 7.83 -12.98
C LEU A 101 -2.94 6.84 -12.18
N ARG A 102 -1.61 7.02 -12.15
CA ARG A 102 -0.73 6.21 -11.30
C ARG A 102 -1.07 6.39 -9.82
N ASN A 103 -1.19 7.64 -9.39
CA ASN A 103 -1.57 7.98 -8.01
C ASN A 103 -2.92 7.36 -7.64
N ARG A 104 -3.90 7.42 -8.56
CA ARG A 104 -5.21 6.78 -8.33
C ARG A 104 -5.11 5.26 -8.19
N ILE A 105 -4.25 4.61 -8.97
CA ILE A 105 -3.98 3.17 -8.84
C ILE A 105 -3.32 2.86 -7.50
N TYR A 106 -2.38 3.69 -7.04
CA TYR A 106 -1.74 3.55 -5.73
C TYR A 106 -2.74 3.71 -4.59
N ASP A 107 -3.63 4.71 -4.66
CA ASP A 107 -4.70 4.90 -3.68
C ASP A 107 -5.61 3.68 -3.62
N LEU A 108 -6.05 3.16 -4.77
CA LEU A 108 -6.87 1.95 -4.84
C LEU A 108 -6.15 0.74 -4.26
N TYR A 109 -4.84 0.61 -4.50
CA TYR A 109 -4.03 -0.45 -3.91
C TYR A 109 -4.02 -0.36 -2.38
N PHE A 110 -3.77 0.83 -1.82
CA PHE A 110 -3.75 1.04 -0.37
C PHE A 110 -5.15 0.92 0.27
N GLN A 111 -6.22 1.22 -0.45
CA GLN A 111 -7.61 1.03 0.02
C GLN A 111 -8.07 -0.42 -0.03
N SER A 112 -7.70 -1.17 -1.09
CA SER A 112 -8.14 -2.55 -1.31
C SER A 112 -7.50 -3.54 -0.32
N LYS A 113 -6.26 -3.28 0.08
CA LYS A 113 -5.58 -4.05 1.11
C LYS A 113 -5.85 -3.33 2.41
N SER A 114 -6.87 -3.79 3.15
CA SER A 114 -7.06 -3.47 4.56
C SER A 114 -5.83 -3.92 5.35
N PHE A 115 -4.74 -3.15 5.26
CA PHE A 115 -3.53 -3.32 6.05
C PHE A 115 -3.89 -2.96 7.51
N GLY A 116 -4.49 -3.89 8.23
CA GLY A 116 -4.97 -3.69 9.61
C GLY A 116 -6.41 -3.17 9.66
N ASN A 117 -7.22 -3.76 10.53
CA ASN A 117 -8.68 -3.79 10.37
C ASN A 117 -9.42 -2.50 10.78
N LYS A 118 -10.36 -2.12 9.91
CA LYS A 118 -11.64 -1.42 10.17
C LYS A 118 -11.68 0.08 10.51
N CYS A 119 -10.56 0.79 10.45
CA CYS A 119 -10.58 2.23 10.25
C CYS A 119 -9.72 2.54 9.02
N ARG A 120 -10.20 3.40 8.11
CA ARG A 120 -9.41 3.87 6.96
C ARG A 120 -8.00 4.23 7.42
N GLY A 121 -7.01 3.47 6.94
CA GLY A 121 -5.60 3.83 7.01
C GLY A 121 -4.99 3.93 8.40
N VAL A 122 -5.38 3.11 9.40
CA VAL A 122 -4.60 3.04 10.64
C VAL A 122 -3.53 1.95 10.54
N LEU A 123 -2.31 2.34 10.19
CA LEU A 123 -1.15 1.44 10.29
C LEU A 123 -0.72 1.37 11.76
N VAL A 124 -1.05 0.26 12.42
CA VAL A 124 -0.58 -0.01 13.79
C VAL A 124 0.89 -0.40 13.72
N VAL A 125 1.75 0.46 14.25
CA VAL A 125 3.15 0.14 14.51
C VAL A 125 3.27 -0.10 16.02
N SER A 126 3.17 -1.37 16.41
CA SER A 126 3.43 -1.76 17.80
C SER A 126 4.93 -1.69 18.03
N CYS A 127 5.37 -0.81 18.93
CA CYS A 127 6.78 -0.70 19.34
C CYS A 127 7.24 -1.88 20.21
N TYR A 128 6.32 -2.78 20.58
CA TYR A 128 6.65 -4.08 21.17
C TYR A 128 7.20 -5.00 20.06
N LEU A 129 8.51 -4.86 19.88
CA LEU A 129 9.50 -5.77 19.30
C LEU A 129 8.99 -7.18 18.96
N ASP A 130 8.63 -7.40 17.69
CA ASP A 130 9.18 -8.51 16.87
C ASP A 130 8.78 -8.38 15.38
N GLY A 131 7.73 -7.60 15.09
CA GLY A 131 7.25 -7.37 13.73
C GLY A 131 7.99 -6.22 13.05
N ARG A 132 9.04 -6.51 12.29
CA ARG A 132 9.63 -5.54 11.34
C ARG A 132 8.49 -4.90 10.56
N TYR A 133 8.34 -3.59 10.65
CA TYR A 133 7.41 -2.84 9.81
C TYR A 133 7.73 -3.15 8.35
N ARG A 134 6.82 -3.86 7.68
CA ARG A 134 6.96 -4.15 6.24
C ARG A 134 6.12 -3.15 5.50
N LEU A 135 6.79 -2.28 4.75
CA LEU A 135 6.10 -1.42 3.80
C LEU A 135 5.27 -2.29 2.84
N PRO A 136 4.19 -1.76 2.27
CA PRO A 136 3.40 -2.51 1.30
C PRO A 136 4.26 -2.96 0.11
N PRO A 137 4.05 -4.16 -0.48
CA PRO A 137 4.83 -4.67 -1.61
C PRO A 137 5.05 -3.68 -2.76
N LEU A 138 4.06 -2.83 -3.04
CA LEU A 138 4.12 -1.79 -4.06
C LEU A 138 5.30 -0.82 -3.89
N THR A 139 5.71 -0.54 -2.66
CA THR A 139 6.80 0.39 -2.35
C THR A 139 8.18 -0.22 -2.66
N TYR A 140 8.27 -1.52 -2.95
CA TYR A 140 9.53 -2.19 -3.25
C TYR A 140 9.81 -2.36 -4.75
N VAL A 141 8.85 -2.06 -5.64
CA VAL A 141 8.92 -2.40 -7.07
C VAL A 141 10.02 -1.65 -7.84
N SER A 142 9.99 -0.32 -7.86
CA SER A 142 10.98 0.51 -8.55
C SER A 142 11.19 1.83 -7.82
N ARG A 143 12.31 2.52 -8.07
CA ARG A 143 12.62 3.80 -7.40
C ARG A 143 11.53 4.86 -7.60
N GLN A 144 10.99 4.96 -8.82
CA GLN A 144 9.94 5.92 -9.15
C GLN A 144 8.62 5.55 -8.47
N ILE A 145 8.17 4.30 -8.61
CA ILE A 145 6.92 3.83 -7.99
C ILE A 145 7.02 3.99 -6.47
N ARG A 146 8.17 3.65 -5.88
CA ARG A 146 8.45 3.84 -4.46
C ARG A 146 8.27 5.29 -4.03
N ALA A 147 8.90 6.24 -4.74
CA ALA A 147 8.83 7.66 -4.38
C ALA A 147 7.39 8.20 -4.46
N GLU A 148 6.66 7.85 -5.52
CA GLU A 148 5.26 8.28 -5.72
C GLU A 148 4.34 7.63 -4.67
N SER A 149 4.36 6.30 -4.57
CA SER A 149 3.48 5.55 -3.67
C SER A 149 3.75 5.79 -2.19
N LEU A 150 5.01 5.98 -1.76
CA LEU A 150 5.30 6.30 -0.35
C LEU A 150 4.81 7.68 0.04
N SER A 151 4.93 8.68 -0.85
CA SER A 151 4.41 10.02 -0.56
C SER A 151 2.90 10.00 -0.33
N LEU A 152 2.17 9.21 -1.12
CA LEU A 152 0.73 9.01 -0.94
C LEU A 152 0.42 8.20 0.32
N LEU A 153 1.12 7.08 0.55
CA LEU A 153 0.92 6.24 1.71
C LEU A 153 1.10 7.07 2.99
N VAL A 154 2.26 7.70 3.17
CA VAL A 154 2.56 8.47 4.37
C VAL A 154 1.65 9.70 4.50
N GLY A 155 1.24 10.31 3.38
CA GLY A 155 0.35 11.47 3.35
C GLY A 155 -1.12 11.20 3.63
N THR A 156 -1.58 9.96 3.43
CA THR A 156 -2.99 9.58 3.58
C THR A 156 -3.23 8.60 4.72
N THR A 157 -2.17 8.03 5.27
CA THR A 157 -2.25 7.00 6.31
C THR A 157 -2.03 7.63 7.67
N SER A 158 -2.88 7.22 8.59
CA SER A 158 -2.77 7.46 10.01
C SER A 158 -1.89 6.39 10.64
N PHE A 159 -0.85 6.78 11.36
CA PHE A 159 0.01 5.81 12.03
C PHE A 159 -0.41 5.69 13.48
N LYS A 160 -0.62 4.47 14.00
CA LYS A 160 -0.86 4.25 15.43
C LYS A 160 0.42 3.73 16.08
N SER A 161 0.93 4.47 17.06
CA SER A 161 2.06 4.06 17.90
C SER A 161 1.55 3.75 19.30
N LEU A 162 2.01 2.62 19.86
CA LEU A 162 1.69 2.17 21.20
C LEU A 162 2.85 2.49 22.13
N LEU A 163 2.80 3.63 22.81
CA LEU A 163 3.89 4.03 23.69
C LEU A 163 3.72 3.39 25.07
N PRO A 164 4.81 2.93 25.69
CA PRO A 164 4.77 2.50 27.07
C PRO A 164 4.37 3.67 27.97
N PRO A 165 3.78 3.39 29.14
CA PRO A 165 3.49 4.43 30.13
C PRO A 165 4.81 5.11 30.55
N CYS A 166 4.76 6.42 30.73
CA CYS A 166 5.93 7.25 31.07
C CYS A 166 5.72 7.87 32.46
N TYR A 167 6.01 7.10 33.51
CA TYR A 167 5.92 7.56 34.90
C TYR A 167 7.13 8.41 35.32
N ASP A 168 8.26 8.19 34.65
CA ASP A 168 9.53 8.79 35.01
C ASP A 168 10.35 9.20 33.77
N TRP A 169 11.51 9.79 34.03
CA TRP A 169 12.45 10.19 33.00
C TRP A 169 12.94 9.01 32.15
N GLU A 170 13.18 7.84 32.75
CA GLU A 170 13.68 6.67 32.02
C GLU A 170 12.63 6.13 31.03
N GLY A 171 11.36 6.08 31.47
CA GLY A 171 10.21 5.74 30.65
C GLY A 171 10.03 6.71 29.49
N ALA A 172 10.10 8.02 29.74
CA ALA A 172 10.04 9.03 28.68
C ALA A 172 11.21 8.92 27.69
N GLN A 173 12.43 8.65 28.16
CA GLN A 173 13.58 8.40 27.30
C GLN A 173 13.45 7.10 26.51
N HIS A 174 12.81 6.08 27.08
CA HIS A 174 12.51 4.85 26.36
C HIS A 174 11.48 5.09 25.25
N ALA A 175 10.37 5.78 25.54
CA ALA A 175 9.39 6.19 24.53
C ALA A 175 10.03 7.03 23.43
N ASN A 176 10.91 7.98 23.79
CA ASN A 176 11.68 8.78 22.83
C ASN A 176 12.51 7.91 21.88
N ARG A 177 13.26 6.94 22.43
CA ARG A 177 14.05 5.99 21.63
C ARG A 177 13.17 5.17 20.69
N LEU A 178 12.00 4.72 21.14
CA LEU A 178 11.04 3.99 20.32
C LEU A 178 10.50 4.85 19.17
N VAL A 179 10.12 6.11 19.44
CA VAL A 179 9.69 7.05 18.40
C VAL A 179 10.80 7.30 17.40
N ARG A 180 12.05 7.51 17.85
CA ARG A 180 13.19 7.69 16.93
C ARG A 180 13.42 6.46 16.05
N ALA A 181 13.42 5.27 16.63
CA ALA A 181 13.57 4.02 15.88
C ALA A 181 12.44 3.87 14.84
N TRP A 182 11.20 4.14 15.26
CA TRP A 182 10.04 4.14 14.35
C TRP A 182 10.21 5.11 13.19
N VAL A 183 10.66 6.34 13.45
CA VAL A 183 10.88 7.34 12.39
C VAL A 183 11.93 6.86 11.42
N VAL A 184 13.03 6.30 11.90
CA VAL A 184 14.11 5.77 11.06
C VAL A 184 13.61 4.60 10.19
N ASP A 185 12.86 3.67 10.78
CA ASP A 185 12.47 2.42 10.12
C ASP A 185 11.22 2.54 9.23
N ALA A 186 10.21 3.29 9.67
CA ALA A 186 8.90 3.37 9.00
C ALA A 186 8.78 4.59 8.08
N ALA A 187 9.18 5.77 8.56
CA ALA A 187 9.03 7.01 7.82
C ALA A 187 10.26 7.34 6.96
N GLY A 188 11.46 7.02 7.43
CA GLY A 188 12.73 7.25 6.73
C GLY A 188 12.83 8.67 6.18
N ALA A 189 13.04 8.81 4.87
CA ALA A 189 13.11 10.11 4.17
C ALA A 189 11.73 10.73 3.84
N TYR A 190 10.63 10.07 4.18
CA TYR A 190 9.26 10.45 3.77
C TYR A 190 8.44 11.08 4.90
N PHE A 191 9.02 11.24 6.10
CA PHE A 191 8.45 11.93 7.25
C PHE A 191 7.91 13.34 6.94
N ARG A 192 8.45 14.05 5.94
CA ARG A 192 7.88 15.32 5.46
C ARG A 192 6.44 15.26 4.98
N TYR A 193 6.00 14.07 4.56
CA TYR A 193 4.64 13.82 4.11
C TYR A 193 3.73 13.35 5.23
N LEU A 194 4.24 13.10 6.43
CA LEU A 194 3.46 12.59 7.56
C LEU A 194 2.37 13.61 7.92
N ARG A 195 1.11 13.15 7.98
CA ARG A 195 -0.03 14.03 8.30
C ARG A 195 -0.67 13.71 9.64
N THR A 196 -0.76 12.44 10.01
CA THR A 196 -1.47 12.08 11.24
C THR A 196 -0.81 10.90 11.94
N VAL A 197 -0.57 11.06 13.24
CA VAL A 197 -0.10 9.99 14.12
C VAL A 197 -0.97 9.94 15.36
N TYR A 198 -1.51 8.76 15.63
CA TYR A 198 -2.27 8.38 16.80
C TYR A 198 -1.29 7.77 17.79
N PHE A 199 -1.14 8.39 18.94
CA PHE A 199 -0.40 7.84 20.05
C PHE A 199 -1.41 7.31 21.06
N HIS A 200 -1.28 6.01 21.34
CA HIS A 200 -1.97 5.38 22.44
C HIS A 200 -0.92 5.13 23.51
N ILE A 201 -0.96 5.95 24.56
CA ILE A 201 -0.05 5.85 25.69
C ILE A 201 -0.74 4.96 26.71
N TYR A 202 -0.15 3.79 26.95
CA TYR A 202 -0.79 2.76 27.78
C TYR A 202 -1.24 3.33 29.14
N SER A 203 -2.46 2.99 29.55
CA SER A 203 -3.07 3.28 30.86
C SER A 203 -3.55 4.71 31.14
N PHE A 204 -3.32 5.71 30.27
CA PHE A 204 -3.65 7.11 30.61
C PHE A 204 -4.61 7.79 29.64
N TRP A 205 -4.22 7.93 28.38
CA TRP A 205 -4.99 8.68 27.38
C TRP A 205 -4.48 8.40 25.97
N ASP A 206 -5.36 8.63 25.00
CA ASP A 206 -4.99 8.64 23.59
C ASP A 206 -4.93 10.08 23.10
N CYS A 207 -3.90 10.37 22.32
CA CYS A 207 -3.83 11.60 21.57
C CYS A 207 -3.55 11.38 20.09
N ILE A 208 -3.91 12.40 19.33
CA ILE A 208 -3.79 12.43 17.89
C ILE A 208 -3.02 13.69 17.56
N LEU A 209 -1.78 13.51 17.09
CA LEU A 209 -1.01 14.59 16.51
C LEU A 209 -1.31 14.67 15.02
N THR A 210 -1.82 15.82 14.59
CA THR A 210 -2.18 16.08 13.19
C THR A 210 -1.42 17.27 12.67
N PHE A 211 -0.87 17.15 11.46
CA PHE A 211 -0.30 18.24 10.69
C PHE A 211 -1.11 18.48 9.42
N SER A 212 -1.53 19.73 9.21
CA SER A 212 -2.13 20.16 7.96
C SER A 212 -1.57 21.50 7.51
N ASP A 213 -1.53 21.72 6.19
CA ASP A 213 -1.04 22.98 5.63
C ASP A 213 -1.92 24.18 6.02
N ARG A 214 -3.17 23.94 6.44
CA ARG A 214 -4.13 24.98 6.85
C ARG A 214 -4.10 25.29 8.34
N HIS A 215 -4.02 24.26 9.19
CA HIS A 215 -4.14 24.40 10.64
C HIS A 215 -2.81 24.28 11.37
N GLY A 216 -1.72 23.94 10.68
CA GLY A 216 -0.42 23.68 11.30
C GLY A 216 -0.43 22.36 12.05
N LEU A 217 0.40 22.28 13.09
CA LEU A 217 0.45 21.15 14.03
C LEU A 217 -0.63 21.32 15.11
N THR A 218 -1.46 20.30 15.29
CA THR A 218 -2.50 20.24 16.32
C THR A 218 -2.40 18.94 17.11
N ILE A 219 -2.91 18.97 18.35
CA ILE A 219 -3.06 17.81 19.21
C ILE A 219 -4.53 17.72 19.64
N ASP A 220 -5.11 16.55 19.46
CA ASP A 220 -6.47 16.22 19.90
C ASP A 220 -6.42 15.03 20.87
N PHE A 221 -7.33 14.99 21.84
CA PHE A 221 -7.42 13.93 22.84
C PHE A 221 -8.75 13.19 22.70
N THR A 222 -8.76 11.86 22.86
CA THR A 222 -10.01 11.08 22.74
C THR A 222 -10.61 10.66 24.06
N ASP A 223 -9.90 10.80 25.18
CA ASP A 223 -10.43 10.55 26.53
C ASP A 223 -10.13 11.74 27.46
N THR A 224 -11.15 12.22 28.17
CA THR A 224 -11.09 13.45 28.99
C THR A 224 -11.75 13.24 30.36
N ARG A 225 -11.86 12.00 30.84
CA ARG A 225 -12.67 11.68 32.03
C ARG A 225 -12.01 11.98 33.38
N ASN A 226 -10.70 12.26 33.42
CA ASN A 226 -9.97 12.53 34.67
C ASN A 226 -9.50 14.00 34.70
N GLU A 227 -9.71 14.70 35.82
CA GLU A 227 -9.32 16.11 36.02
C GLU A 227 -7.79 16.31 36.00
N GLN A 228 -7.00 15.41 36.60
CA GLN A 228 -5.54 15.44 36.51
C GLN A 228 -5.06 15.31 35.06
N VAL A 229 -5.77 14.51 34.26
CA VAL A 229 -5.50 14.37 32.82
C VAL A 229 -5.78 15.69 32.10
N ALA A 230 -6.77 16.49 32.51
CA ALA A 230 -7.08 17.77 31.87
C ALA A 230 -5.95 18.81 32.04
N GLU A 231 -5.31 18.89 33.21
CA GLU A 231 -4.18 19.79 33.42
C GLU A 231 -2.99 19.39 32.54
N HIS A 232 -2.66 18.10 32.51
CA HIS A 232 -1.60 17.58 31.66
C HIS A 232 -1.89 17.80 30.16
N GLN A 233 -3.15 17.60 29.73
CA GLN A 233 -3.60 17.92 28.37
C GLN A 233 -3.40 19.40 28.04
N GLN A 234 -3.70 20.32 28.97
CA GLN A 234 -3.50 21.75 28.77
C GLN A 234 -2.02 22.11 28.65
N LYS A 235 -1.14 21.46 29.43
CA LYS A 235 0.33 21.58 29.31
C LYS A 235 0.81 21.17 27.92
N LEU A 236 0.33 20.03 27.42
CA LEU A 236 0.64 19.54 26.06
C LEU A 236 0.14 20.46 24.96
N VAL A 237 -1.09 20.97 25.06
CA VAL A 237 -1.63 21.94 24.09
C VAL A 237 -0.76 23.20 24.05
N SER A 238 -0.32 23.68 25.22
CA SER A 238 0.55 24.86 25.32
C SER A 238 1.93 24.59 24.70
N TYR A 239 2.50 23.42 24.95
CA TYR A 239 3.75 22.97 24.34
C TYR A 239 3.65 22.87 22.81
N ILE A 240 2.59 22.25 22.27
CA ILE A 240 2.37 22.13 20.82
C ILE A 240 2.20 23.50 20.17
N LYS A 241 1.52 24.45 20.84
CA LYS A 241 1.43 25.85 20.37
C LYS A 241 2.79 26.53 20.27
N GLY A 242 3.66 26.32 21.26
CA GLY A 242 5.04 26.84 21.20
C GLY A 242 5.85 26.22 20.06
N LEU A 243 5.69 24.91 19.85
CA LEU A 243 6.40 24.20 18.78
C LEU A 243 5.95 24.59 17.37
N GLU A 244 4.72 25.11 17.22
CA GLU A 244 4.21 25.63 15.94
C GLU A 244 5.00 26.87 15.46
N GLU A 245 5.59 27.65 16.37
CA GLU A 245 6.46 28.78 16.01
C GLU A 245 7.78 28.29 15.40
N ASP A 246 8.43 27.33 16.06
CA ASP A 246 9.63 26.67 15.55
C ASP A 246 9.36 25.99 14.20
N ARG A 247 8.20 25.32 14.08
CA ARG A 247 7.76 24.69 12.84
C ARG A 247 7.72 25.69 11.69
N LYS A 248 7.09 26.86 11.90
CA LYS A 248 6.99 27.92 10.89
C LYS A 248 8.38 28.47 10.54
N ALA A 249 9.22 28.73 11.53
CA ALA A 249 10.57 29.25 11.34
C ALA A 249 11.45 28.29 10.52
N LEU A 250 11.34 26.99 10.78
CA LEU A 250 12.13 25.94 10.12
C LEU A 250 11.45 25.34 8.88
N ASN A 251 10.26 25.81 8.52
CA ASN A 251 9.43 25.28 7.42
C ASN A 251 9.22 23.76 7.53
N LEU A 252 9.00 23.27 8.75
CA LEU A 252 8.72 21.86 9.01
C LEU A 252 7.27 21.54 8.64
N LYS A 253 7.06 20.34 8.11
CA LYS A 253 5.77 19.76 7.76
C LYS A 253 5.48 18.58 8.68
N GLY A 254 5.35 17.37 8.15
CA GLY A 254 5.16 16.16 8.96
C GLY A 254 6.30 15.89 9.94
N GLU A 255 7.47 16.48 9.70
CA GLU A 255 8.61 16.50 10.63
C GLU A 255 8.25 17.06 12.01
N SER A 256 7.29 17.98 12.08
CA SER A 256 6.89 18.62 13.34
C SER A 256 6.18 17.67 14.29
N ILE A 257 5.48 16.66 13.76
CA ILE A 257 4.84 15.60 14.58
C ILE A 257 5.93 14.83 15.33
N VAL A 258 7.02 14.49 14.63
CA VAL A 258 8.16 13.81 15.24
C VAL A 258 8.85 14.72 16.24
N LEU A 259 9.10 15.97 15.85
CA LEU A 259 9.76 16.96 16.71
C LEU A 259 9.01 17.15 18.03
N ALA A 260 7.68 17.19 17.99
CA ALA A 260 6.83 17.29 19.19
C ALA A 260 7.10 16.18 20.20
N MET A 261 7.30 14.95 19.73
CA MET A 261 7.60 13.82 20.60
C MET A 261 9.02 13.84 21.14
N ILE A 262 9.99 14.35 20.36
CA ILE A 262 11.41 14.15 20.68
C ILE A 262 12.10 15.34 21.35
N LYS A 263 11.59 16.56 21.17
CA LYS A 263 12.24 17.79 21.64
C LYS A 263 12.23 17.90 23.16
N GLU A 264 11.07 17.71 23.79
CA GLU A 264 10.91 17.78 25.24
C GLU A 264 10.19 16.52 25.77
N PRO A 265 10.94 15.43 26.04
CA PRO A 265 10.36 14.17 26.50
C PRO A 265 9.58 14.30 27.81
N ASN A 266 9.99 15.24 28.68
CA ASN A 266 9.38 15.49 29.98
C ASN A 266 7.93 15.94 29.91
N VAL A 267 7.52 16.56 28.81
CA VAL A 267 6.12 17.00 28.64
C VAL A 267 5.19 15.81 28.49
N TRP A 268 5.73 14.62 28.17
CA TRP A 268 5.00 13.37 28.02
C TRP A 268 5.03 12.47 29.28
N ILE A 269 5.70 12.90 30.35
CA ILE A 269 5.70 12.19 31.63
C ILE A 269 4.38 12.49 32.35
N PHE A 270 3.67 11.45 32.74
CA PHE A 270 2.49 11.56 33.59
C PHE A 270 2.92 11.26 35.02
N GLU A 271 2.90 12.28 35.87
CA GLU A 271 3.11 12.14 37.30
C GLU A 271 1.76 11.72 37.90
N GLU A 272 1.64 10.46 38.33
CA GLU A 272 0.56 10.09 39.24
C GLU A 272 0.89 10.76 40.58
N ASP A 273 0.00 11.63 41.07
CA ASP A 273 0.06 12.04 42.46
C ASP A 273 0.01 10.73 43.25
N GLU A 274 1.12 10.35 43.89
CA GLU A 274 1.10 9.27 44.87
C GLU A 274 0.10 9.74 45.92
N ASP A 275 -1.13 9.18 45.88
CA ASP A 275 -2.09 9.34 46.95
C ASP A 275 -1.30 8.97 48.21
N GLU A 276 -0.95 9.97 49.02
CA GLU A 276 -0.26 9.75 50.28
C GLU A 276 -1.22 8.89 51.10
N ASP A 277 -1.00 7.57 51.08
CA ASP A 277 -1.78 6.59 51.83
C ASP A 277 -1.67 6.95 53.33
N GLU A 278 -2.61 7.76 53.81
CA GLU A 278 -2.83 8.10 55.23
C GLU A 278 -3.34 6.89 56.04
#